data_AF-L8YE69-F1
#
_entry.id   AF-L8YE69-F1
#
_cell.length_a   1.000
_cell.length_b   1.000
_cell.length_c   1.000
_cell.angle_alpha   90.00
_cell.angle_beta   90.00
_cell.angle_gamma   90.00
#
_symmetry.space_group_name_H-M   'P 1'
#
loop_
_entity.id
_entity.type
_entity.pdbx_description
1 polymer ?
#
loop_
_entity_poly.entity_id
_entity_poly.type
_entity_poly.pdbx_seq_one_letter_code
_entity_poly.pdbx_strand_id
1 'polypeptide(L)'
;MADVLSVGVNLEAFSQAISAIQALRSSVSRVFDCLKDGMRNKETLEGREKAFIAHFQDNLHSVNRDLKYVDDVISRIDRMFPEMSIQLSRPNGTSAMLLVTLGKVLKVIVVMRSLFIDRTIVKGYHENVYTEDGKLDIWSRSNYQVFQKVTDHATTALLHYQLPQMPDVVVRSFMTWLRSYVKLFQAPCQRCGKFLQDGLPPTWRDFRTLEAFHDTCRQ
;
A
#
# COMPACT_ATOMS: atom_id res chain seq x y z
N MET A 1 7.25 -26.25 25.81
CA MET A 1 8.50 -25.82 25.16
C MET A 1 8.14 -24.69 24.22
N ALA A 2 8.53 -23.46 24.56
CA ALA A 2 8.12 -22.26 23.84
C ALA A 2 8.99 -22.14 22.59
N ASP A 3 8.36 -22.27 21.42
CA ASP A 3 9.00 -22.02 20.14
C ASP A 3 9.09 -20.50 19.95
N VAL A 4 10.29 -19.97 20.07
CA VAL A 4 10.59 -18.56 19.82
C VAL A 4 10.45 -18.35 18.32
N LEU A 5 9.32 -17.80 17.89
CA LEU A 5 9.10 -17.32 16.54
C LEU A 5 10.15 -16.24 16.23
N SER A 6 11.28 -16.67 15.67
CA SER A 6 12.21 -15.82 14.96
C SER A 6 11.45 -15.17 13.81
N VAL A 7 10.97 -13.94 14.03
CA VAL A 7 10.51 -13.05 12.96
C VAL A 7 11.75 -12.69 12.15
N GLY A 8 12.08 -13.56 11.19
CA GLY A 8 13.17 -13.33 10.26
C GLY A 8 12.85 -12.09 9.45
N VAL A 9 13.54 -10.99 9.76
CA VAL A 9 13.55 -9.80 8.90
C VAL A 9 14.04 -10.27 7.54
N ASN A 10 13.16 -10.29 6.53
CA ASN A 10 13.51 -10.77 5.20
C ASN A 10 14.47 -9.77 4.53
N LEU A 11 15.78 -9.99 4.71
CA LEU A 11 16.85 -9.14 4.19
C LEU A 11 16.77 -8.92 2.68
N GLU A 12 16.21 -9.86 1.92
CA GLU A 12 16.07 -9.72 0.46
C GLU A 12 15.00 -8.71 0.09
N ALA A 13 13.86 -8.70 0.80
CA ALA A 13 12.81 -7.70 0.61
C ALA A 13 13.32 -6.29 0.92
N PHE A 14 14.11 -6.15 1.99
CA PHE A 14 14.79 -4.90 2.31
C PHE A 14 15.81 -4.51 1.24
N SER A 15 16.62 -5.46 0.76
CA SER A 15 17.60 -5.23 -0.29
C SER A 15 16.96 -4.74 -1.59
N GLN A 16 15.82 -5.31 -1.99
CA GLN A 16 15.07 -4.89 -3.17
C GLN A 16 14.43 -3.52 -3.00
N ALA A 17 13.80 -3.25 -1.84
CA ALA A 17 13.26 -1.93 -1.53
C ALA A 17 14.36 -0.85 -1.52
N ILE A 18 15.53 -1.17 -0.94
CA ILE A 18 16.72 -0.31 -0.97
C ILE A 18 17.19 -0.11 -2.41
N SER A 19 17.22 -1.15 -3.24
CA SER A 19 17.63 -1.07 -4.65
C SER A 19 16.70 -0.17 -5.46
N ALA A 20 15.38 -0.29 -5.27
CA ALA A 20 14.39 0.58 -5.91
C ALA A 20 14.54 2.04 -5.47
N ILE A 21 14.76 2.29 -4.17
CA ILE A 21 15.03 3.64 -3.64
C ILE A 21 16.34 4.19 -4.20
N GLN A 22 17.38 3.36 -4.32
CA GLN A 22 18.67 3.74 -4.89
C GLN A 22 18.55 4.08 -6.37
N ALA A 23 17.77 3.31 -7.15
CA ALA A 23 17.49 3.58 -8.55
C ALA A 23 16.74 4.92 -8.73
N LEU A 24 15.73 5.17 -7.90
CA LEU A 24 15.01 6.44 -7.91
C LEU A 24 15.92 7.61 -7.51
N ARG A 25 16.69 7.46 -6.44
CA ARG A 25 17.67 8.47 -6.00
C ARG A 25 18.71 8.74 -7.09
N SER A 26 19.21 7.70 -7.76
CA SER A 26 20.14 7.83 -8.88
C SER A 26 19.51 8.59 -10.05
N SER A 27 18.27 8.26 -10.40
CA SER A 27 17.52 8.94 -11.47
C SER A 27 17.29 10.42 -11.14
N VAL A 28 16.93 10.73 -9.89
CA VAL A 28 16.76 12.11 -9.41
C VAL A 28 18.10 12.86 -9.39
N SER A 29 19.18 12.24 -8.89
CA SER A 29 20.53 12.83 -8.94
C SER A 29 20.96 13.15 -10.37
N ARG A 30 20.70 12.28 -11.34
CA ARG A 30 20.99 12.54 -12.77
C ARG A 30 20.23 13.76 -13.30
N VAL A 31 18.97 13.97 -12.89
CA VAL A 31 18.21 15.18 -13.25
C VAL A 31 18.88 16.43 -12.67
N PHE A 32 19.28 16.40 -11.39
CA PHE A 32 19.95 17.53 -10.75
C PHE A 32 21.36 17.79 -11.28
N ASP A 33 22.15 16.75 -11.56
CA ASP A 33 23.46 16.86 -12.19
C ASP A 33 23.35 17.42 -13.61
N CYS A 34 22.35 16.96 -14.39
CA CYS A 34 22.04 17.53 -15.69
C CYS A 34 21.73 19.03 -15.60
N LEU A 35 20.91 19.45 -14.63
CA LEU A 35 20.64 20.88 -14.40
C LEU A 35 21.88 21.66 -13.95
N LYS A 36 22.68 21.08 -13.06
CA LYS A 36 23.91 21.68 -12.51
C LYS A 36 24.97 21.91 -13.59
N ASP A 37 25.19 20.91 -14.44
CA ASP A 37 26.18 20.98 -15.51
C ASP A 37 25.70 21.88 -16.65
N GLY A 38 24.39 21.98 -16.84
CA GLY A 38 23.72 22.94 -17.72
C GLY A 38 24.37 23.03 -19.10
N MET A 39 24.46 24.26 -19.65
CA MET A 39 25.18 24.54 -20.89
C MET A 39 26.64 25.02 -20.66
N ARG A 40 27.42 24.38 -19.79
CA ARG A 40 28.86 24.71 -19.63
C ARG A 40 29.69 24.34 -20.87
N ASN A 41 29.96 25.30 -21.77
CA ASN A 41 31.03 25.41 -22.80
C ASN A 41 30.58 26.19 -24.06
N LYS A 42 31.46 27.05 -24.58
CA LYS A 42 31.23 28.13 -25.56
C LYS A 42 31.27 27.67 -27.04
N GLU A 43 30.46 26.70 -27.46
CA GLU A 43 30.25 26.39 -28.89
C GLU A 43 28.75 26.29 -29.24
N THR A 44 28.43 26.40 -30.54
CA THR A 44 27.13 26.78 -31.14
C THR A 44 25.86 26.32 -30.40
N LEU A 45 25.04 27.30 -29.99
CA LEU A 45 23.94 27.20 -29.03
C LEU A 45 22.79 26.25 -29.42
N GLU A 46 22.34 26.22 -30.69
CA GLU A 46 21.09 25.54 -31.07
C GLU A 46 21.14 24.00 -31.00
N GLY A 47 22.24 23.39 -31.49
CA GLY A 47 22.40 21.93 -31.45
C GLY A 47 22.54 21.39 -30.03
N ARG A 48 23.14 22.18 -29.13
CA ARG A 48 23.33 21.84 -27.72
C ARG A 48 22.04 21.94 -26.93
N GLU A 49 21.25 23.00 -27.14
CA GLU A 49 19.98 23.17 -26.47
C GLU A 49 19.04 21.99 -26.77
N LYS A 50 18.97 21.57 -28.03
CA LYS A 50 18.18 20.41 -28.44
C LYS A 50 18.66 19.10 -27.80
N ALA A 51 19.97 18.86 -27.74
CA ALA A 51 20.55 17.66 -27.13
C ALA A 51 20.39 17.65 -25.60
N PHE A 52 20.55 18.81 -24.95
CA PHE A 52 20.31 18.99 -23.52
C PHE A 52 18.85 18.74 -23.16
N ILE A 53 17.91 19.33 -23.90
CA ILE A 53 16.48 19.14 -23.70
C ILE A 53 16.12 17.66 -23.86
N ALA A 54 16.63 16.98 -24.91
CA ALA A 54 16.38 15.55 -25.11
C ALA A 54 16.90 14.71 -23.93
N HIS A 55 18.16 14.91 -23.51
CA HIS A 55 18.74 14.18 -22.38
C HIS A 55 18.02 14.46 -21.05
N PHE A 56 17.61 15.71 -20.82
CA PHE A 56 16.85 16.09 -19.62
C PHE A 56 15.44 15.46 -19.63
N GLN A 57 14.78 15.45 -20.79
CA GLN A 57 13.49 14.80 -20.99
C GLN A 57 13.58 13.29 -20.75
N ASP A 58 14.64 12.62 -21.20
CA ASP A 58 14.87 11.19 -20.97
C ASP A 58 15.04 10.87 -19.47
N ASN A 59 15.81 11.69 -18.75
CA ASN A 59 15.97 11.54 -17.31
C ASN A 59 14.66 11.76 -16.54
N LEU A 60 13.87 12.76 -16.92
CA LEU A 60 12.52 12.97 -16.38
C LEU A 60 11.56 11.81 -16.74
N HIS A 61 11.67 11.27 -17.96
CA HIS A 61 10.87 10.12 -18.39
C HIS A 61 11.20 8.87 -17.58
N SER A 62 12.45 8.66 -17.20
CA SER A 62 12.85 7.57 -16.30
C SER A 62 12.14 7.67 -14.95
N VAL A 63 12.18 8.84 -14.31
CA VAL A 63 11.50 9.07 -13.02
C VAL A 63 9.98 8.88 -13.14
N ASN A 64 9.38 9.38 -14.23
CA ASN A 64 7.94 9.23 -14.47
C ASN A 64 7.52 7.78 -14.74
N ARG A 65 8.38 6.97 -15.36
CA ARG A 65 8.08 5.56 -15.67
C ARG A 65 7.87 4.74 -14.40
N ASP A 66 8.74 4.95 -13.40
CA ASP A 66 8.67 4.26 -12.11
C ASP A 66 7.40 4.64 -11.32
N LEU A 67 6.98 5.90 -11.41
CA LEU A 67 5.75 6.37 -10.77
C LEU A 67 4.49 5.82 -11.48
N LYS A 68 4.50 5.79 -12.83
CA LYS A 68 3.39 5.27 -13.65
C LYS A 68 3.11 3.79 -13.43
N TYR A 69 4.14 2.98 -13.18
CA TYR A 69 3.95 1.55 -12.95
C TYR A 69 3.02 1.26 -11.76
N VAL A 70 3.16 2.03 -10.67
CA VAL A 70 2.27 1.93 -9.50
C VAL A 70 0.84 2.33 -9.89
N ASP A 71 0.67 3.42 -10.64
CA ASP A 71 -0.65 3.86 -11.11
C ASP A 71 -1.35 2.79 -11.95
N ASP A 72 -0.61 2.15 -12.85
CA ASP A 72 -1.14 1.11 -13.72
C ASP A 72 -1.58 -0.13 -12.94
N VAL A 73 -0.78 -0.55 -11.95
CA VAL A 73 -1.12 -1.69 -11.07
C VAL A 73 -2.36 -1.38 -10.24
N ILE A 74 -2.42 -0.21 -9.62
CA ILE A 74 -3.57 0.21 -8.80
C ILE A 74 -4.83 0.36 -9.65
N SER A 75 -4.71 0.91 -10.86
CA SER A 75 -5.84 1.03 -11.80
C SER A 75 -6.39 -0.33 -12.24
N ARG A 76 -5.52 -1.34 -12.42
CA ARG A 76 -5.97 -2.71 -12.69
C ARG A 76 -6.70 -3.30 -11.49
N ILE A 77 -6.15 -3.12 -10.29
CA ILE A 77 -6.76 -3.61 -9.05
C ILE A 77 -8.13 -2.97 -8.82
N ASP A 78 -8.27 -1.66 -8.99
CA ASP A 78 -9.54 -0.95 -8.81
C ASP A 78 -10.64 -1.55 -9.70
N ARG A 79 -10.33 -1.84 -10.98
CA ARG A 79 -11.24 -2.51 -11.91
C ARG A 79 -11.61 -3.95 -11.52
N MET A 80 -10.74 -4.66 -10.78
CA MET A 80 -11.00 -6.02 -10.33
C MET A 80 -11.99 -6.06 -9.14
N PHE A 81 -12.14 -4.96 -8.40
CA PHE A 81 -12.94 -4.91 -7.18
C PHE A 81 -13.97 -3.77 -7.24
N PRO A 82 -15.02 -3.86 -8.07
CA PRO A 82 -15.99 -2.78 -8.25
C PRO A 82 -16.82 -2.44 -6.99
N GLU A 83 -16.83 -3.32 -5.98
CA GLU A 83 -17.44 -3.07 -4.66
C GLU A 83 -16.56 -2.21 -3.74
N MET A 84 -15.32 -1.96 -4.15
CA MET A 84 -14.33 -1.13 -3.45
C MET A 84 -14.08 0.14 -4.25
N SER A 85 -13.91 1.25 -3.54
CA SER A 85 -13.42 2.49 -4.13
C SER A 85 -11.97 2.69 -3.70
N ILE A 86 -11.03 2.79 -4.65
CA ILE A 86 -9.62 3.03 -4.36
C ILE A 86 -9.21 4.43 -4.83
N GLN A 87 -8.89 5.32 -3.89
CA GLN A 87 -8.37 6.65 -4.19
C GLN A 87 -6.85 6.69 -3.94
N LEU A 88 -6.08 6.99 -4.98
CA LEU A 88 -4.63 7.09 -4.90
C LEU A 88 -4.20 8.56 -4.75
N SER A 89 -3.34 8.82 -3.77
CA SER A 89 -2.73 10.13 -3.52
C SER A 89 -1.23 9.99 -3.25
N ARG A 90 -0.44 11.03 -3.57
CA ARG A 90 1.01 11.09 -3.32
C ARG A 90 1.39 12.43 -2.67
N PRO A 91 1.05 12.65 -1.39
CA PRO A 91 1.22 13.96 -0.75
C PRO A 91 2.68 14.43 -0.69
N ASN A 92 3.65 13.49 -0.64
CA ASN A 92 5.09 13.78 -0.61
C ASN A 92 5.82 13.23 -1.86
N GLY A 93 5.11 13.09 -2.99
CA GLY A 93 5.67 12.73 -4.29
C GLY A 93 5.94 11.24 -4.55
N THR A 94 6.60 10.53 -3.64
CA THR A 94 7.06 9.15 -3.92
C THR A 94 6.24 8.06 -3.22
N SER A 95 5.86 8.27 -1.96
CA SER A 95 4.99 7.34 -1.24
C SER A 95 3.56 7.44 -1.75
N ALA A 96 3.02 6.30 -2.19
CA ALA A 96 1.64 6.16 -2.60
C ALA A 96 0.77 5.93 -1.35
N MET A 97 -0.33 6.66 -1.26
CA MET A 97 -1.32 6.50 -0.20
C MET A 97 -2.66 6.18 -0.85
N LEU A 98 -3.17 4.99 -0.53
CA LEU A 98 -4.48 4.54 -0.99
C LEU A 98 -5.49 4.77 0.13
N LEU A 99 -6.56 5.50 -0.16
CA LEU A 99 -7.78 5.46 0.63
C LEU A 99 -8.74 4.47 -0.05
N VAL A 100 -8.87 3.29 0.55
CA VAL A 100 -9.80 2.25 0.10
C VAL A 100 -11.07 2.34 0.92
N THR A 101 -12.22 2.45 0.27
CA THR A 101 -13.54 2.43 0.94
C THR A 101 -14.27 1.15 0.54
N LEU A 102 -14.72 0.39 1.53
CA LEU A 102 -15.41 -0.89 1.34
C LEU A 102 -16.88 -0.76 1.74
N GLY A 103 -17.72 -0.44 0.76
CA GLY A 103 -19.15 -0.16 0.97
C GLY A 103 -19.37 0.86 2.10
N LYS A 104 -20.37 0.57 2.96
CA LYS A 104 -20.63 1.34 4.19
C LYS A 104 -20.05 0.67 5.45
N VAL A 105 -19.02 -0.15 5.29
CA VAL A 105 -18.43 -0.92 6.40
C VAL A 105 -17.23 -0.19 6.97
N LEU A 106 -16.22 0.06 6.14
CA LEU A 106 -14.92 0.57 6.60
C LEU A 106 -14.20 1.40 5.52
N LYS A 107 -13.27 2.22 6.00
CA LYS A 107 -12.28 2.96 5.22
C LYS A 107 -10.89 2.49 5.65
N VAL A 108 -9.99 2.37 4.69
CA VAL A 108 -8.66 1.83 4.90
C VAL A 108 -7.64 2.75 4.27
N ILE A 109 -6.65 3.13 5.05
CA ILE A 109 -5.51 3.89 4.58
C ILE A 109 -4.36 2.91 4.41
N VAL A 110 -3.89 2.73 3.17
CA VAL A 110 -2.74 1.89 2.84
C VAL A 110 -1.61 2.81 2.40
N VAL A 111 -0.53 2.84 3.17
CA VAL A 111 0.68 3.58 2.83
C VAL A 111 1.65 2.62 2.17
N MET A 112 2.10 2.99 0.98
CA MET A 112 3.00 2.19 0.17
C MET A 112 4.21 3.01 -0.28
N ARG A 113 5.34 2.32 -0.45
CA ARG A 113 6.50 2.83 -1.17
C ARG A 113 6.72 1.93 -2.39
N SER A 114 6.51 2.47 -3.58
CA SER A 114 6.25 1.64 -4.77
C SER A 114 5.05 0.71 -4.51
N LEU A 115 5.21 -0.60 -4.70
CA LEU A 115 4.18 -1.62 -4.42
C LEU A 115 4.34 -2.31 -3.05
N PHE A 116 5.31 -1.89 -2.24
CA PHE A 116 5.47 -2.42 -0.88
C PHE A 116 4.52 -1.69 0.06
N ILE A 117 3.66 -2.44 0.74
CA ILE A 117 2.75 -1.90 1.75
C ILE A 117 3.51 -1.82 3.08
N ASP A 118 3.69 -0.60 3.57
CA ASP A 118 4.43 -0.29 4.80
C ASP A 118 3.49 -0.22 6.00
N ARG A 119 2.29 0.35 5.79
CA ARG A 119 1.30 0.54 6.85
C ARG A 119 -0.10 0.40 6.31
N THR A 120 -0.95 -0.23 7.11
CA THR A 120 -2.40 -0.23 6.91
C THR A 120 -3.08 0.30 8.18
N ILE A 121 -4.08 1.16 8.03
CA ILE A 121 -4.95 1.60 9.12
C ILE A 121 -6.39 1.41 8.67
N VAL A 122 -7.18 0.72 9.49
CA VAL A 122 -8.60 0.50 9.23
C VAL A 122 -9.41 1.35 10.20
N LYS A 123 -10.34 2.12 9.65
CA LYS A 123 -11.33 2.90 10.38
C LYS A 123 -12.75 2.56 9.90
N GLY A 124 -13.74 2.77 10.75
CA GLY A 124 -15.14 2.63 10.39
C GLY A 124 -15.55 3.63 9.32
N TYR A 125 -16.58 3.28 8.54
CA TYR A 125 -17.05 4.12 7.44
C TYR A 125 -17.36 5.57 7.86
N HIS A 126 -17.93 5.75 9.06
CA HIS A 126 -18.29 7.06 9.60
C HIS A 126 -17.14 7.82 10.26
N GLU A 127 -15.98 7.20 10.47
CA GLU A 127 -14.85 7.88 11.08
C GLU A 127 -14.19 8.86 10.11
N ASN A 128 -13.67 9.96 10.66
CA ASN A 128 -12.83 10.87 9.91
C ASN A 128 -11.47 10.23 9.66
N VAL A 129 -11.06 10.25 8.39
CA VAL A 129 -9.77 9.74 7.91
C VAL A 129 -8.82 10.86 7.52
N TYR A 130 -9.23 12.12 7.71
CA TYR A 130 -8.43 13.31 7.45
C TYR A 130 -8.10 14.04 8.75
N THR A 131 -6.92 14.64 8.80
CA THR A 131 -6.49 15.60 9.82
C THR A 131 -7.16 16.95 9.60
N GLU A 132 -7.02 17.87 10.55
CA GLU A 132 -7.54 19.25 10.45
C GLU A 132 -6.99 19.98 9.20
N ASP A 133 -5.74 19.71 8.83
CA ASP A 133 -5.10 20.24 7.62
C ASP A 133 -5.57 19.58 6.30
N GLY A 134 -6.59 18.70 6.34
CA GLY A 134 -7.14 18.01 5.17
C GLY A 134 -6.26 16.88 4.61
N LYS A 135 -5.18 16.50 5.29
CA LYS A 135 -4.32 15.37 4.90
C LYS A 135 -4.87 14.06 5.47
N LEU A 136 -4.58 12.93 4.84
CA LEU A 136 -4.97 11.63 5.40
C LEU A 136 -4.25 11.37 6.74
N ASP A 137 -5.02 10.96 7.74
CA ASP A 137 -4.55 10.63 9.09
C ASP A 137 -3.94 9.21 9.12
N ILE A 138 -2.62 9.15 8.90
CA ILE A 138 -1.85 7.90 8.89
C ILE A 138 -1.33 7.48 10.27
N TRP A 139 -1.79 8.11 11.34
CA TRP A 139 -1.23 7.92 12.68
C TRP A 139 -2.26 7.40 13.66
N SER A 140 -3.46 7.99 13.66
CA SER A 140 -4.44 7.68 14.68
C SER A 140 -5.16 6.37 14.38
N ARG A 141 -5.37 5.58 15.44
CA ARG A 141 -6.16 4.36 15.37
C ARG A 141 -7.65 4.68 15.21
N SER A 142 -8.43 3.68 14.85
CA SER A 142 -9.89 3.74 14.92
C SER A 142 -10.35 3.91 16.37
N ASN A 143 -11.47 4.62 16.56
CA ASN A 143 -12.18 4.70 17.83
C ASN A 143 -12.94 3.41 18.18
N TYR A 144 -13.13 2.50 17.23
CA TYR A 144 -13.83 1.24 17.45
C TYR A 144 -12.86 0.06 17.53
N GLN A 145 -12.98 -0.71 18.61
CA GLN A 145 -12.14 -1.88 18.87
C GLN A 145 -12.16 -2.90 17.72
N VAL A 146 -13.30 -3.08 17.06
CA VAL A 146 -13.44 -3.98 15.90
C VAL A 146 -12.46 -3.62 14.79
N PHE A 147 -12.31 -2.35 14.42
CA PHE A 147 -11.42 -1.92 13.35
C PHE A 147 -9.96 -1.82 13.79
N GLN A 148 -9.70 -1.60 15.08
CA GLN A 148 -8.36 -1.78 15.65
C GLN A 148 -7.90 -3.23 15.46
N LYS A 149 -8.75 -4.22 15.78
CA LYS A 149 -8.47 -5.65 15.53
C LYS A 149 -8.25 -5.95 14.05
N VAL A 150 -9.06 -5.40 13.15
CA VAL A 150 -8.85 -5.59 11.70
C VAL A 150 -7.53 -4.98 11.24
N THR A 151 -7.09 -3.86 11.82
CA THR A 151 -5.76 -3.27 11.56
C THR A 151 -4.62 -4.20 11.98
N ASP A 152 -4.75 -4.85 13.14
CA ASP A 152 -3.76 -5.84 13.61
C ASP A 152 -3.71 -7.06 12.67
N HIS A 153 -4.88 -7.55 12.23
CA HIS A 153 -4.96 -8.66 11.27
C HIS A 153 -4.39 -8.27 9.91
N ALA A 154 -4.58 -7.03 9.46
CA ALA A 154 -4.00 -6.52 8.22
C ALA A 154 -2.47 -6.55 8.29
N THR A 155 -1.89 -6.17 9.43
CA THR A 155 -0.44 -6.28 9.66
C THR A 155 0.05 -7.73 9.53
N THR A 156 -0.73 -8.69 10.06
CA THR A 156 -0.42 -10.11 9.94
C THR A 156 -0.58 -10.63 8.50
N ALA A 157 -1.61 -10.17 7.79
CA ALA A 157 -1.87 -10.51 6.39
C ALA A 157 -0.74 -10.02 5.46
N LEU A 158 -0.20 -8.83 5.72
CA LEU A 158 0.93 -8.28 4.97
C LEU A 158 2.16 -9.18 5.05
N LEU A 159 2.49 -9.65 6.25
CA LEU A 159 3.58 -10.60 6.46
C LEU A 159 3.33 -11.93 5.75
N HIS A 160 2.08 -12.41 5.76
CA HIS A 160 1.71 -13.67 5.11
C HIS A 160 1.84 -13.61 3.59
N TYR A 161 1.35 -12.55 2.95
CA TYR A 161 1.35 -12.42 1.49
C TYR A 161 2.70 -11.98 0.91
N GLN A 162 3.70 -11.69 1.74
CA GLN A 162 4.94 -11.09 1.29
C GLN A 162 5.69 -11.99 0.30
N LEU A 163 5.70 -11.58 -0.96
CA LEU A 163 6.40 -12.23 -2.08
C LEU A 163 7.26 -11.18 -2.80
N PRO A 164 8.55 -11.01 -2.40
CA PRO A 164 9.38 -9.90 -2.89
C PRO A 164 9.54 -9.86 -4.42
N GLN A 165 9.55 -11.04 -5.06
CA GLN A 165 9.71 -11.17 -6.51
C GLN A 165 8.45 -10.83 -7.31
N MET A 166 7.28 -10.74 -6.66
CA MET A 166 5.99 -10.51 -7.32
C MET A 166 5.13 -9.51 -6.53
N PRO A 167 5.58 -8.24 -6.41
CA PRO A 167 4.93 -7.28 -5.53
C PRO A 167 3.50 -6.90 -5.95
N ASP A 168 3.20 -6.97 -7.25
CA ASP A 168 1.85 -6.78 -7.79
C ASP A 168 0.86 -7.86 -7.30
N VAL A 169 1.33 -9.12 -7.22
CA VAL A 169 0.57 -10.23 -6.65
C VAL A 169 0.31 -10.03 -5.16
N VAL A 170 1.27 -9.44 -4.42
CA VAL A 170 1.10 -9.11 -3.00
C VAL A 170 -0.04 -8.11 -2.82
N VAL A 171 -0.02 -6.98 -3.55
CA VAL A 171 -1.08 -5.97 -3.43
C VAL A 171 -2.44 -6.57 -3.81
N ARG A 172 -2.50 -7.36 -4.88
CA ARG A 172 -3.75 -8.04 -5.29
C ARG A 172 -4.27 -9.00 -4.23
N SER A 173 -3.40 -9.83 -3.64
CA SER A 173 -3.79 -10.79 -2.60
C SER A 173 -4.28 -10.08 -1.34
N PHE A 174 -3.58 -9.01 -0.95
CA PHE A 174 -3.98 -8.16 0.15
C PHE A 174 -5.35 -7.49 -0.08
N MET A 175 -5.60 -6.93 -1.28
CA MET A 175 -6.89 -6.32 -1.62
C MET A 175 -8.02 -7.35 -1.68
N THR A 176 -7.74 -8.57 -2.15
CA THR A 176 -8.70 -9.69 -2.13
C THR A 176 -9.08 -10.04 -0.69
N TRP A 177 -8.09 -10.14 0.19
CA TRP A 177 -8.31 -10.38 1.61
C TRP A 177 -9.10 -9.24 2.26
N LEU A 178 -8.77 -7.99 1.96
CA LEU A 178 -9.45 -6.82 2.49
C LEU A 178 -10.92 -6.78 2.08
N ARG A 179 -11.22 -7.13 0.82
CA ARG A 179 -12.59 -7.20 0.29
C ARG A 179 -13.48 -8.16 1.09
N SER A 180 -12.93 -9.22 1.69
CA SER A 180 -13.69 -10.18 2.50
C SER A 180 -14.37 -9.54 3.74
N TYR A 181 -13.95 -8.34 4.14
CA TYR A 181 -14.59 -7.56 5.20
C TYR A 181 -15.89 -6.87 4.78
N VAL A 182 -16.30 -6.94 3.51
CA VAL A 182 -17.59 -6.37 3.07
C VAL A 182 -18.77 -6.99 3.83
N LYS A 183 -18.61 -8.23 4.30
CA LYS A 183 -19.57 -8.95 5.15
C LYS A 183 -19.17 -9.00 6.63
N LEU A 184 -18.32 -8.09 7.12
CA LEU A 184 -17.81 -8.12 8.51
C LEU A 184 -18.91 -8.26 9.56
N PHE A 185 -20.02 -7.54 9.40
CA PHE A 185 -21.17 -7.58 10.32
C PHE A 185 -22.31 -8.48 9.83
N GLN A 186 -22.13 -9.19 8.70
CA GLN A 186 -23.18 -9.96 8.03
C GLN A 186 -22.84 -11.44 7.88
N ALA A 187 -21.60 -11.85 8.14
CA ALA A 187 -21.17 -13.25 8.09
C ALA A 187 -20.99 -13.79 9.51
N PRO A 188 -21.57 -14.96 9.85
CA PRO A 188 -21.27 -15.64 11.10
C PRO A 188 -19.86 -16.23 11.08
N CYS A 189 -19.33 -16.51 12.27
CA CYS A 189 -18.09 -17.27 12.42
C CYS A 189 -18.27 -18.68 11.86
N GLN A 190 -17.39 -19.13 10.97
CA GLN A 190 -17.47 -20.45 10.34
C GLN A 190 -17.35 -21.60 11.34
N ARG A 191 -16.68 -21.39 12.47
CA ARG A 191 -16.53 -22.43 13.50
C ARG A 191 -17.71 -22.55 14.44
N CYS A 192 -18.12 -21.45 15.06
CA CYS A 192 -19.12 -21.48 16.13
C CYS A 192 -20.52 -21.06 15.67
N GLY A 193 -20.69 -20.62 14.43
CA GLY A 193 -21.97 -20.19 13.85
C GLY A 193 -22.51 -18.87 14.40
N LYS A 194 -21.86 -18.26 15.40
CA LYS A 194 -22.30 -17.01 16.03
C LYS A 194 -21.81 -15.78 15.26
N PHE A 195 -22.62 -14.72 15.27
CA PHE A 195 -22.27 -13.41 14.71
C PHE A 195 -21.41 -12.56 15.64
N LEU A 196 -21.49 -12.79 16.95
CA LEU A 196 -20.73 -12.02 17.94
C LEU A 196 -20.14 -12.95 19.00
N GLN A 197 -18.95 -12.59 19.47
CA GLN A 197 -18.30 -13.12 20.66
C GLN A 197 -17.64 -11.97 21.40
N ASP A 198 -17.97 -11.82 22.69
CA ASP A 198 -17.49 -10.72 23.52
C ASP A 198 -17.75 -9.33 22.91
N GLY A 199 -18.90 -9.17 22.26
CA GLY A 199 -19.31 -7.94 21.60
C GLY A 199 -18.61 -7.66 20.26
N LEU A 200 -17.74 -8.56 19.78
CA LEU A 200 -17.01 -8.40 18.52
C LEU A 200 -17.50 -9.39 17.46
N PRO A 201 -17.60 -8.96 16.19
CA PRO A 201 -17.87 -9.87 15.08
C PRO A 201 -16.65 -10.76 14.78
N PRO A 202 -16.79 -11.73 13.86
CA PRO A 202 -15.67 -12.55 13.41
C PRO A 202 -14.71 -11.66 12.63
N THR A 203 -13.69 -11.12 13.30
CA THR A 203 -12.74 -10.16 12.71
C THR A 203 -11.60 -10.86 11.99
N TRP A 204 -11.28 -12.11 12.32
CA TRP A 204 -10.22 -12.86 11.62
C TRP A 204 -10.73 -13.31 10.25
N ARG A 205 -9.83 -13.31 9.28
CA ARG A 205 -10.03 -13.81 7.92
C ARG A 205 -8.89 -14.74 7.60
N ASP A 206 -9.19 -16.00 7.35
CA ASP A 206 -8.17 -16.96 6.92
C ASP A 206 -7.51 -16.48 5.62
N PHE A 207 -6.19 -16.59 5.52
CA PHE A 207 -5.44 -15.98 4.42
C PHE A 207 -5.57 -16.74 3.10
N ARG A 208 -6.12 -17.95 3.10
CA ARG A 208 -6.30 -18.76 1.88
C ARG A 208 -7.76 -18.80 1.47
N THR A 209 -8.64 -19.09 2.41
CA THR A 209 -10.08 -19.32 2.18
C THR A 209 -10.91 -18.06 2.34
N LEU A 210 -10.38 -17.03 3.03
CA LEU A 210 -11.08 -15.79 3.37
C LEU A 210 -12.27 -15.99 4.33
N GLU A 211 -12.37 -17.17 4.93
CA GLU A 211 -13.42 -17.50 5.87
C GLU A 211 -13.31 -16.68 7.16
N ALA A 212 -14.47 -16.34 7.72
CA ALA A 212 -14.60 -15.44 8.85
C ALA A 212 -14.58 -16.21 10.18
N PHE A 213 -13.69 -15.82 11.10
CA PHE A 213 -13.60 -16.42 12.43
C PHE A 213 -13.49 -15.35 13.53
N HIS A 214 -13.98 -15.68 14.73
CA HIS A 214 -13.59 -14.94 15.93
C HIS A 214 -12.12 -15.20 16.26
N ASP A 215 -11.53 -14.32 17.06
CA ASP A 215 -10.12 -14.37 17.44
C ASP A 215 -9.75 -15.70 18.16
N THR A 216 -10.66 -16.20 19.00
CA THR A 216 -10.51 -17.47 19.72
C THR A 216 -10.91 -18.70 18.89
N CYS A 217 -11.54 -18.49 17.73
CA CYS A 217 -12.04 -19.53 16.84
C CYS A 217 -11.10 -19.80 15.66
N ARG A 218 -9.82 -19.43 15.75
CA ARG A 218 -8.84 -19.61 14.67
C ARG A 218 -8.27 -21.03 14.55
N GLN A 219 -8.21 -21.80 15.65
CA GLN A 219 -7.47 -23.07 15.80
C GLN A 219 -8.27 -24.34 15.53
#